data_AF-A0AAE0F8R9-F1
#
_entry.id   AF-A0AAE0F8R9-F1
#
_cell.length_a   1.000
_cell.length_b   1.000
_cell.length_c   1.000
_cell.angle_alpha   90.00
_cell.angle_beta   90.00
_cell.angle_gamma   90.00
#
_symmetry.space_group_name_H-M   'P 1'
#
loop_
_entity.id
_entity.type
_entity.pdbx_description
1 polymer ?
#
loop_
_entity_poly.entity_id
_entity_poly.type
_entity_poly.pdbx_seq_one_letter_code
_entity_poly.pdbx_strand_id
1 'polypeptide(L)'
;MINVGVWWLCNRRLRNLWNDLASSDGSNHIFMDSFYLPMGDPVDIGRSSLREAGVIGWVAEAKRRRVVLIGPAHLKRVPILSHATHVETTGEEGSSVARIDFLIKKSVSISSQSNTTALFVLAAGCASKIIIAELSLLLPKDSFIDVGTALDGYAGVPSRDYNQDIGRYCTAVHGENSDPGDRLWMRLDTCRKYTPNAHRASNSISR
;
A
#
# COMPACT_ATOMS: atom_id res chain seq x y z
N MET A 1 -4.32 -18.18 23.23
CA MET A 1 -4.97 -17.42 22.15
C MET A 1 -3.86 -16.72 21.37
N ILE A 2 -3.56 -17.16 20.13
CA ILE A 2 -2.42 -16.67 19.35
C ILE A 2 -2.91 -15.52 18.48
N ASN A 3 -2.50 -14.29 18.79
CA ASN A 3 -2.68 -13.17 17.89
C ASN A 3 -1.62 -13.28 16.78
N VAL A 4 -2.07 -13.67 15.58
CA VAL A 4 -1.21 -13.95 14.41
C VAL A 4 -0.49 -12.68 13.92
N GLY A 5 -0.90 -11.48 14.34
CA GLY A 5 -0.21 -10.22 14.02
C GLY A 5 1.12 -9.99 14.77
N VAL A 6 1.34 -10.72 15.87
CA VAL A 6 2.50 -10.55 16.78
C VAL A 6 3.29 -11.84 16.99
N TRP A 7 3.02 -12.88 16.20
CA TRP A 7 3.67 -14.19 16.35
C TRP A 7 5.20 -14.12 16.23
N TRP A 8 5.72 -13.14 15.49
CA TRP A 8 7.15 -12.89 15.34
C TRP A 8 7.80 -12.36 16.63
N LEU A 9 7.04 -11.80 17.58
CA LEU A 9 7.52 -11.48 18.94
C LEU A 9 7.70 -12.73 19.80
N CYS A 10 7.31 -13.93 19.37
CA CYS A 10 7.69 -15.17 20.05
C CYS A 10 9.19 -15.49 19.88
N ASN A 11 9.85 -14.90 18.87
CA ASN A 11 11.29 -14.96 18.70
C ASN A 11 11.97 -13.91 19.60
N ARG A 12 12.90 -14.35 20.46
CA ARG A 12 13.59 -13.47 21.43
C ARG A 12 14.36 -12.32 20.76
N ARG A 13 14.98 -12.57 19.60
CA ARG A 13 15.73 -11.54 18.85
C ARG A 13 14.79 -10.45 18.32
N LEU A 14 13.68 -10.86 17.69
CA LEU A 14 12.72 -9.94 17.11
C LEU A 14 11.92 -9.17 18.18
N ARG A 15 11.63 -9.82 19.31
CA ARG A 15 11.05 -9.16 20.48
C ARG A 15 11.95 -8.07 21.04
N ASN A 16 13.24 -8.35 21.18
CA ASN A 16 14.19 -7.36 21.66
C ASN A 16 14.28 -6.18 20.70
N LEU A 17 14.38 -6.44 19.40
CA LEU A 17 14.42 -5.39 18.38
C LEU A 17 13.16 -4.52 18.37
N TRP A 18 11.98 -5.11 18.58
CA TRP A 18 10.73 -4.36 18.76
C TRP A 18 10.72 -3.53 20.04
N ASN A 19 11.15 -4.11 21.16
CA ASN A 19 11.20 -3.41 22.43
C ASN A 19 12.20 -2.25 22.40
N ASP A 20 13.32 -2.41 21.70
CA ASP A 20 14.32 -1.35 21.47
C ASP A 20 13.72 -0.21 20.63
N LEU A 21 12.93 -0.55 19.59
CA LEU A 21 12.21 0.44 18.78
C LEU A 21 11.13 1.17 19.61
N ALA A 22 10.36 0.44 20.41
CA ALA A 22 9.27 0.99 21.23
C ALA A 22 9.76 1.80 22.45
N SER A 23 10.98 1.55 22.92
CA SER A 23 11.62 2.30 24.02
C SER A 23 12.47 3.48 23.55
N SER A 24 12.75 3.59 22.25
CA SER A 24 13.35 4.78 21.66
C SER A 24 12.34 5.94 21.72
N ASP A 25 12.76 7.07 22.29
CA ASP A 25 11.91 8.22 22.60
C ASP A 25 11.09 8.63 21.36
N GLY A 26 9.77 8.46 21.43
CA GLY A 26 8.80 8.47 20.32
C GLY A 26 8.65 9.81 19.59
N SER A 27 9.56 10.75 19.78
CA SER A 27 9.55 12.09 19.18
C SER A 27 9.70 12.11 17.65
N ASN A 28 10.21 11.03 17.05
CA ASN A 28 10.33 10.88 15.59
C ASN A 28 9.37 9.84 14.98
N HIS A 29 8.47 9.27 15.77
CA HIS A 29 7.59 8.19 15.33
C HIS A 29 6.12 8.51 15.67
N ILE A 30 5.28 8.62 14.64
CA ILE A 30 3.83 8.66 14.82
C ILE A 30 3.33 7.23 14.97
N PHE A 31 2.98 6.85 16.20
CA PHE A 31 2.26 5.60 16.46
C PHE A 31 0.78 5.84 16.19
N MET A 32 0.25 5.27 15.12
CA MET A 32 -1.18 5.27 14.84
C MET A 32 -1.79 3.96 15.35
N ASP A 33 -2.77 4.06 16.25
CA ASP A 33 -3.56 2.91 16.77
C ASP A 33 -4.64 2.43 15.77
N SER A 34 -4.58 2.92 14.53
CA SER A 34 -5.40 2.38 13.45
C SER A 34 -4.72 1.13 12.88
N PHE A 35 -5.46 0.01 12.84
CA PHE A 35 -4.99 -1.26 12.28
C PHE A 35 -4.49 -1.13 10.82
N TYR A 36 -4.90 -0.06 10.15
CA TYR A 36 -4.43 0.38 8.84
C TYR A 36 -3.90 1.80 8.95
N LEU A 37 -2.71 2.06 8.41
CA LEU A 37 -2.26 3.44 8.18
C LEU A 37 -3.29 4.14 7.28
N PRO A 38 -3.65 5.41 7.52
CA PRO A 38 -4.61 6.13 6.69
C PRO A 38 -4.09 6.13 5.26
N MET A 39 -4.80 5.41 4.40
CA MET A 39 -4.37 5.25 3.01
C MET A 39 -4.83 6.43 2.15
N GLY A 40 -5.78 7.23 2.62
CA GLY A 40 -6.52 8.19 1.78
C GLY A 40 -7.50 7.48 0.84
N ASP A 41 -7.90 6.27 1.22
CA ASP A 41 -8.78 5.37 0.48
C ASP A 41 -10.19 5.99 0.33
N PRO A 42 -10.73 6.12 -0.91
CA PRO A 42 -12.06 6.69 -1.13
C PRO A 42 -13.25 5.93 -0.54
N VAL A 43 -13.11 4.64 -0.22
CA VAL A 43 -14.12 3.80 0.45
C VAL A 43 -14.01 3.81 1.97
N ASP A 44 -13.01 4.49 2.54
CA ASP A 44 -12.82 4.62 3.98
C ASP A 44 -13.87 5.58 4.58
N ILE A 45 -14.67 5.05 5.51
CA ILE A 45 -15.73 5.79 6.21
C ILE A 45 -15.14 6.92 7.07
N GLY A 46 -13.92 6.73 7.59
CA GLY A 46 -13.22 7.73 8.39
C GLY A 46 -12.53 8.83 7.58
N ARG A 47 -12.53 8.74 6.24
CA ARG A 47 -11.75 9.62 5.36
C ARG A 47 -12.02 11.11 5.59
N SER A 48 -13.28 11.52 5.76
CA SER A 48 -13.64 12.93 5.96
C SER A 48 -13.09 13.45 7.28
N SER A 49 -13.30 12.72 8.38
CA SER A 49 -12.79 13.09 9.71
C SER A 49 -11.26 13.09 9.76
N LEU A 50 -10.60 12.17 9.05
CA LEU A 50 -9.14 12.15 8.91
C LEU A 50 -8.64 13.42 8.18
N ARG A 51 -9.31 13.84 7.12
CA ARG A 51 -8.97 15.06 6.39
C ARG A 51 -9.17 16.33 7.21
N GLU A 52 -10.26 16.41 7.99
CA GLU A 52 -10.49 17.51 8.92
C GLU A 52 -9.35 17.61 9.97
N ALA A 53 -8.80 16.47 10.38
CA ALA A 53 -7.62 16.40 11.24
C ALA A 53 -6.27 16.61 10.50
N GLY A 54 -6.29 16.97 9.22
CA GLY A 54 -5.09 17.18 8.40
C GLY A 54 -4.39 15.89 7.93
N VAL A 55 -4.99 14.73 8.16
CA VAL A 55 -4.45 13.41 7.80
C VAL A 55 -4.97 13.00 6.42
N ILE A 56 -4.19 13.30 5.38
CA ILE A 56 -4.56 13.01 3.99
C ILE A 56 -4.30 11.53 3.62
N GLY A 57 -3.35 10.90 4.30
CA GLY A 57 -2.89 9.53 4.06
C GLY A 57 -1.66 9.42 3.16
N TRP A 58 -1.00 8.26 3.17
CA TRP A 58 0.31 8.06 2.53
C TRP A 58 0.29 8.24 1.00
N VAL A 59 -0.88 8.09 0.38
CA VAL A 59 -1.05 8.25 -1.06
C VAL A 59 -0.72 9.67 -1.55
N ALA A 60 -1.00 10.70 -0.74
CA ALA A 60 -0.61 12.06 -1.08
C ALA A 60 0.92 12.22 -1.06
N GLU A 61 1.59 11.58 -0.10
CA GLU A 61 3.04 11.53 -0.02
C GLU A 61 3.66 10.78 -1.21
N ALA A 62 3.02 9.69 -1.67
CA ALA A 62 3.47 8.93 -2.84
C ALA A 62 3.50 9.75 -4.13
N LYS A 63 2.68 10.80 -4.26
CA LYS A 63 2.68 11.70 -5.43
C LYS A 63 3.89 12.64 -5.47
N ARG A 64 4.51 12.92 -4.33
CA ARG A 64 5.63 13.87 -4.19
C ARG A 64 6.98 13.17 -4.05
N ARG A 65 6.98 11.84 -3.98
CA ARG A 65 8.17 11.04 -3.70
C ARG A 65 8.41 10.05 -4.83
N ARG A 66 9.66 9.64 -4.95
CA ARG A 66 10.00 8.47 -5.75
C ARG A 66 9.42 7.24 -5.06
N VAL A 67 8.53 6.52 -5.75
CA VAL A 67 7.87 5.34 -5.21
C VAL A 67 8.58 4.08 -5.71
N VAL A 68 8.85 3.17 -4.78
CA VAL A 68 9.30 1.81 -5.09
C VAL A 68 8.21 0.84 -4.63
N LEU A 69 7.56 0.18 -5.58
CA LEU A 69 6.57 -0.86 -5.27
C LEU A 69 7.30 -2.19 -5.12
N ILE A 70 7.02 -2.93 -4.06
CA ILE A 70 7.45 -4.32 -3.86
C ILE A 70 6.18 -5.16 -3.73
N GLY A 71 5.72 -5.80 -4.80
CA GLY A 71 4.42 -6.47 -4.78
C GLY A 71 4.18 -7.41 -5.96
N PRO A 72 2.97 -7.98 -6.05
CA PRO A 72 2.58 -8.81 -7.19
C PRO A 72 2.35 -7.96 -8.45
N ALA A 73 2.53 -8.57 -9.63
CA ALA A 73 2.44 -7.91 -10.94
C ALA A 73 1.17 -7.07 -11.14
N HIS A 74 0.02 -7.52 -10.62
CA HIS A 74 -1.26 -6.85 -10.84
C HIS A 74 -1.32 -5.44 -10.23
N LEU A 75 -0.54 -5.16 -9.17
CA LEU A 75 -0.52 -3.84 -8.56
C LEU A 75 0.08 -2.74 -9.46
N LYS A 76 0.82 -3.11 -10.53
CA LYS A 76 1.22 -2.15 -11.60
C LYS A 76 0.03 -1.44 -12.24
N ARG A 77 -1.17 -2.02 -12.14
CA ARG A 77 -2.40 -1.50 -12.76
C ARG A 77 -3.08 -0.42 -11.93
N VAL A 78 -2.70 -0.26 -10.66
CA VAL A 78 -3.23 0.80 -9.80
C VAL A 78 -2.66 2.14 -10.28
N PRO A 79 -3.48 3.09 -10.77
CA PRO A 79 -2.97 4.29 -11.43
C PRO A 79 -2.04 5.13 -10.56
N ILE A 80 -2.30 5.18 -9.25
CA ILE A 80 -1.47 5.95 -8.31
C ILE A 80 -0.05 5.39 -8.12
N LEU A 81 0.17 4.15 -8.55
CA LEU A 81 1.47 3.48 -8.55
C LEU A 81 2.07 3.37 -9.95
N SER A 82 1.44 4.00 -10.96
CA SER A 82 1.88 3.88 -12.36
C SER A 82 3.29 4.41 -12.62
N HIS A 83 3.76 5.36 -11.79
CA HIS A 83 5.12 5.92 -11.84
C HIS A 83 6.12 5.17 -10.94
N ALA A 84 5.70 4.14 -10.22
CA ALA A 84 6.56 3.45 -9.27
C ALA A 84 7.59 2.55 -9.98
N THR A 85 8.82 2.51 -9.47
CA THR A 85 9.76 1.43 -9.79
C THR A 85 9.25 0.16 -9.13
N HIS A 86 8.85 -0.84 -9.92
CA HIS A 86 8.29 -2.08 -9.38
C HIS A 86 9.32 -3.21 -9.29
N VAL A 87 9.44 -3.80 -8.11
CA VAL A 87 10.12 -5.06 -7.83
C VAL A 87 9.07 -6.13 -7.54
N GLU A 88 8.96 -7.12 -8.40
CA GLU A 88 7.92 -8.14 -8.28
C GLU A 88 8.23 -9.16 -7.18
N THR A 89 7.22 -9.52 -6.38
CA THR A 89 7.35 -10.51 -5.30
C THR A 89 7.21 -11.95 -5.78
N THR A 90 6.53 -12.15 -6.91
CA THR A 90 6.38 -13.43 -7.59
C THR A 90 7.44 -13.60 -8.66
N GLY A 91 8.26 -14.66 -8.55
CA GLY A 91 9.26 -15.02 -9.55
C GLY A 91 9.91 -16.36 -9.25
N GLU A 92 10.68 -16.90 -10.20
CA GLU A 92 11.24 -18.27 -10.18
C GLU A 92 12.37 -18.50 -9.16
N GLU A 93 12.82 -17.47 -8.45
CA GLU A 93 13.98 -17.56 -7.56
C GLU A 93 13.64 -18.29 -6.24
N GLY A 94 14.08 -19.55 -6.16
CA GLY A 94 14.50 -20.22 -4.93
C GLY A 94 13.48 -20.34 -3.79
N SER A 95 14.00 -20.60 -2.59
CA SER A 95 13.20 -20.68 -1.36
C SER A 95 12.66 -19.31 -0.95
N SER A 96 11.63 -19.28 -0.09
CA SER A 96 11.06 -18.03 0.44
C SER A 96 12.09 -17.10 1.09
N VAL A 97 13.18 -17.64 1.65
CA VAL A 97 14.27 -16.85 2.25
C VAL A 97 15.13 -16.19 1.18
N ALA A 98 15.56 -16.95 0.16
CA ALA A 98 16.34 -16.41 -0.94
C ALA A 98 15.60 -15.27 -1.67
N ARG A 99 14.27 -15.40 -1.77
CA ARG A 99 13.40 -14.35 -2.30
C ARG A 99 13.44 -13.08 -1.44
N ILE A 100 13.36 -13.20 -0.11
CA ILE A 100 13.46 -12.04 0.79
C ILE A 100 14.82 -11.34 0.61
N ASP A 101 15.91 -12.11 0.60
CA ASP A 101 17.26 -11.57 0.41
C ASP A 101 17.41 -10.83 -0.93
N PHE A 102 16.84 -11.38 -2.00
CA PHE A 102 16.80 -10.73 -3.30
C PHE A 102 16.05 -9.39 -3.25
N LEU A 103 14.85 -9.37 -2.66
CA LEU A 103 14.04 -8.16 -2.55
C LEU A 103 14.76 -7.06 -1.75
N ILE A 104 15.43 -7.43 -0.66
CA ILE A 104 16.26 -6.51 0.14
C ILE A 104 17.42 -5.96 -0.70
N LYS A 105 18.23 -6.82 -1.31
CA LYS A 105 19.37 -6.40 -2.15
C LYS A 105 18.95 -5.48 -3.28
N LYS A 106 17.85 -5.83 -3.96
CA LYS A 106 17.30 -5.02 -5.05
C LYS A 106 16.82 -3.66 -4.54
N SER A 107 16.18 -3.61 -3.38
CA SER A 107 15.71 -2.38 -2.77
C SER A 107 16.85 -1.45 -2.36
N VAL A 108 17.93 -2.00 -1.78
CA VAL A 108 19.15 -1.25 -1.46
C VAL A 108 19.78 -0.67 -2.72
N SER A 109 19.91 -1.49 -3.78
CA SER A 109 20.42 -1.03 -5.08
C SER A 109 19.57 0.07 -5.71
N ILE A 110 18.24 -0.01 -5.61
CA ILE A 110 17.32 1.03 -6.11
C ILE A 110 17.41 2.30 -5.25
N SER A 111 17.62 2.17 -3.94
CA SER A 111 17.77 3.32 -3.05
C SER A 111 19.06 4.08 -3.33
N SER A 112 20.18 3.37 -3.52
CA SER A 112 21.50 3.98 -3.70
C SER A 112 21.67 4.72 -5.02
N GLN A 113 20.80 4.50 -6.00
CA GLN A 113 20.80 5.22 -7.29
C GLN A 113 20.36 6.68 -7.16
N SER A 114 19.82 7.11 -6.02
CA SER A 114 19.39 8.49 -5.82
C SER A 114 19.64 8.97 -4.39
N ASN A 115 20.08 10.22 -4.26
CA ASN A 115 20.16 10.91 -2.97
C ASN A 115 18.79 11.37 -2.45
N THR A 116 17.74 11.32 -3.27
CA THR A 116 16.38 11.63 -2.81
C THR A 116 15.82 10.50 -1.96
N THR A 117 14.95 10.86 -1.01
CA THR A 117 14.23 9.87 -0.20
C THR A 117 13.19 9.14 -1.04
N ALA A 118 13.09 7.82 -0.88
CA ALA A 118 12.09 6.98 -1.52
C ALA A 118 10.98 6.59 -0.55
N LEU A 119 9.80 6.34 -1.10
CA LEU A 119 8.71 5.65 -0.41
C LEU A 119 8.61 4.22 -0.97
N PHE A 120 8.95 3.24 -0.14
CA PHE A 120 8.76 1.83 -0.44
C PHE A 120 7.35 1.40 -0.04
N VAL A 121 6.58 0.91 -1.00
CA VAL A 121 5.21 0.40 -0.82
C VAL A 121 5.27 -1.12 -0.96
N LEU A 122 4.98 -1.86 0.10
CA LEU A 122 5.17 -3.30 0.16
C LEU A 122 3.84 -4.06 0.24
N ALA A 123 3.67 -5.01 -0.67
CA ALA A 123 2.56 -5.96 -0.76
C ALA A 123 3.12 -7.39 -0.87
N ALA A 124 3.98 -7.78 0.08
CA ALA A 124 4.71 -9.05 0.07
C ALA A 124 4.20 -10.05 1.14
N GLY A 125 2.98 -9.83 1.67
CA GLY A 125 2.40 -10.66 2.73
C GLY A 125 3.28 -10.71 3.98
N CYS A 126 3.50 -11.90 4.53
CA CYS A 126 4.33 -12.07 5.73
C CYS A 126 5.78 -11.56 5.55
N ALA A 127 6.29 -11.58 4.32
CA ALA A 127 7.65 -11.11 4.03
C ALA A 127 7.80 -9.58 4.16
N SER A 128 6.71 -8.81 3.97
CA SER A 128 6.75 -7.33 4.08
C SER A 128 7.41 -6.89 5.39
N LYS A 129 7.05 -7.53 6.51
CA LYS A 129 7.52 -7.13 7.84
C LYS A 129 9.02 -7.32 8.02
N ILE A 130 9.54 -8.43 7.49
CA ILE A 130 10.98 -8.74 7.54
C ILE A 130 11.75 -7.78 6.65
N ILE A 131 11.28 -7.56 5.42
CA ILE A 131 11.91 -6.65 4.46
C ILE A 131 11.93 -5.23 5.03
N ILE A 132 10.84 -4.74 5.62
CA ILE A 132 10.77 -3.41 6.24
C ILE A 132 11.74 -3.30 7.41
N ALA A 133 11.78 -4.28 8.30
CA ALA A 133 12.66 -4.27 9.46
C ALA A 133 14.15 -4.23 9.06
N GLU A 134 14.53 -4.94 8.00
CA GLU A 134 15.90 -4.91 7.50
C GLU A 134 16.21 -3.58 6.78
N LEU A 135 15.32 -3.15 5.88
CA LEU A 135 15.54 -1.96 5.07
C LEU A 135 15.49 -0.66 5.88
N SER A 136 14.73 -0.59 6.97
CA SER A 136 14.71 0.60 7.83
C SER A 136 16.06 0.87 8.50
N LEU A 137 16.82 -0.20 8.80
CA LEU A 137 18.19 -0.09 9.32
C LEU A 137 19.19 0.25 8.23
N LEU A 138 19.06 -0.36 7.04
CA LEU A 138 19.99 -0.17 5.92
C LEU A 138 19.79 1.17 5.20
N LEU A 139 18.56 1.69 5.18
CA LEU A 139 18.14 2.84 4.38
C LEU A 139 17.39 3.87 5.25
N PRO A 140 18.06 4.47 6.26
CA PRO A 140 17.40 5.36 7.23
C PRO A 140 16.81 6.64 6.61
N LYS A 141 17.19 6.99 5.38
CA LYS A 141 16.64 8.14 4.63
C LYS A 141 15.28 7.85 3.98
N ASP A 142 14.93 6.58 3.79
CA ASP A 142 13.74 6.17 3.05
C ASP A 142 12.60 5.84 4.01
N SER A 143 11.38 5.76 3.47
CA SER A 143 10.18 5.41 4.24
C SER A 143 9.55 4.15 3.68
N PHE A 144 8.87 3.40 4.54
CA PHE A 144 8.33 2.08 4.21
C PHE A 144 6.88 1.98 4.65
N ILE A 145 6.04 1.38 3.81
CA ILE A 145 4.65 1.09 4.16
C ILE A 145 4.27 -0.33 3.73
N ASP A 146 3.69 -1.09 4.64
CA ASP A 146 3.08 -2.39 4.36
C ASP A 146 1.59 -2.17 4.03
N VAL A 147 1.23 -2.34 2.75
CA VAL A 147 -0.15 -2.18 2.28
C VAL A 147 -0.89 -3.52 2.20
N GLY A 148 -0.20 -4.64 2.45
CA GLY A 148 -0.77 -5.98 2.38
C GLY A 148 -1.54 -6.20 1.07
N THR A 149 -2.80 -6.62 1.17
CA THR A 149 -3.72 -6.82 0.04
C THR A 149 -4.74 -5.68 -0.12
N ALA A 150 -4.54 -4.55 0.55
CA ALA A 150 -5.48 -3.41 0.51
C ALA A 150 -5.66 -2.84 -0.90
N LEU A 151 -4.60 -2.89 -1.72
CA LEU A 151 -4.62 -2.35 -3.09
C LEU A 151 -5.14 -3.33 -4.15
N ASP A 152 -5.43 -4.58 -3.78
CA ASP A 152 -5.84 -5.60 -4.76
C ASP A 152 -7.21 -5.27 -5.38
N GLY A 153 -8.16 -4.78 -4.57
CA GLY A 153 -9.47 -4.36 -5.06
C GLY A 153 -9.37 -3.22 -6.09
N TYR A 154 -8.49 -2.26 -5.83
CA TYR A 154 -8.16 -1.16 -6.76
C TYR A 154 -7.47 -1.62 -8.05
N ALA A 155 -6.73 -2.73 -7.98
CA ALA A 155 -6.16 -3.39 -9.15
C ALA A 155 -7.19 -4.27 -9.91
N GLY A 156 -8.42 -4.40 -9.39
CA GLY A 156 -9.46 -5.27 -9.94
C GLY A 156 -9.28 -6.74 -9.60
N VAL A 157 -8.58 -7.05 -8.50
CA VAL A 157 -8.29 -8.42 -8.04
C VAL A 157 -9.00 -8.67 -6.70
N PRO A 158 -10.05 -9.51 -6.66
CA PRO A 158 -10.76 -9.83 -5.42
C PRO A 158 -10.02 -10.93 -4.63
N SER A 159 -8.90 -10.57 -4.00
CA SER A 159 -8.00 -11.52 -3.31
C SER A 159 -8.43 -11.91 -1.90
N ARG A 160 -9.32 -11.13 -1.27
CA ARG A 160 -9.81 -11.30 0.12
C ARG A 160 -11.30 -11.02 0.19
N ASP A 161 -11.95 -11.52 1.22
CA ASP A 161 -13.37 -11.31 1.50
C ASP A 161 -13.76 -9.82 1.50
N TYR A 162 -12.94 -8.96 2.12
CA TYR A 162 -13.22 -7.53 2.21
C TYR A 162 -13.02 -6.74 0.91
N ASN A 163 -12.41 -7.32 -0.13
CA ASN A 163 -12.21 -6.67 -1.43
C ASN A 163 -12.91 -7.42 -2.59
N GLN A 164 -13.91 -8.26 -2.29
CA GLN A 164 -14.70 -8.98 -3.30
C GLN A 164 -15.59 -8.06 -4.13
N ASP A 165 -16.18 -7.03 -3.51
CA ASP A 165 -17.08 -6.09 -4.19
C ASP A 165 -16.28 -5.00 -4.91
N ILE A 166 -15.74 -5.36 -6.09
CA ILE A 166 -15.03 -4.43 -6.98
C ILE A 166 -15.94 -3.27 -7.44
N GLY A 167 -17.26 -3.49 -7.50
CA GLY A 167 -18.24 -2.48 -7.87
C GLY A 167 -18.28 -1.32 -6.88
N ARG A 168 -18.21 -1.60 -5.57
CA ARG A 168 -18.12 -0.58 -4.51
C ARG A 168 -16.94 0.36 -4.72
N TYR A 169 -15.76 -0.15 -5.04
CA TYR A 169 -14.57 0.67 -5.30
C TYR A 169 -14.79 1.59 -6.51
N CYS A 170 -15.41 1.06 -7.57
CA CYS A 170 -15.71 1.85 -8.77
C CYS A 170 -16.69 2.98 -8.49
N THR A 171 -17.76 2.71 -7.74
CA THR A 171 -18.73 3.75 -7.35
C THR A 171 -18.07 4.83 -6.49
N ALA A 172 -17.20 4.45 -5.55
CA ALA A 172 -16.49 5.43 -4.72
C ALA A 172 -15.48 6.28 -5.52
N VAL A 173 -14.80 5.68 -6.50
CA VAL A 173 -13.74 6.34 -7.27
C VAL A 173 -14.27 7.18 -8.45
N HIS A 174 -15.34 6.73 -9.10
CA HIS A 174 -15.87 7.34 -10.34
C HIS A 174 -17.33 7.79 -10.23
N GLY A 175 -17.97 7.69 -9.05
CA GLY A 175 -19.34 8.14 -8.83
C GLY A 175 -19.50 9.65 -8.90
N GLU A 176 -20.75 10.11 -8.96
CA GLU A 176 -21.10 11.54 -9.09
C GLU A 176 -20.55 12.42 -7.95
N ASN A 177 -20.41 11.85 -6.75
CA ASN A 177 -19.89 12.54 -5.57
C ASN A 177 -18.38 12.29 -5.32
N SER A 178 -17.66 11.70 -6.28
CA SER A 178 -16.22 11.43 -6.13
C SER A 178 -15.39 12.70 -6.25
N ASP A 179 -14.34 12.84 -5.43
CA ASP A 179 -13.37 13.91 -5.62
C ASP A 179 -12.60 13.66 -6.92
N PRO A 180 -12.25 14.69 -7.71
CA PRO A 180 -11.45 14.50 -8.93
C PRO A 180 -10.12 13.75 -8.68
N GLY A 181 -9.53 13.94 -7.50
CA GLY A 181 -8.31 13.25 -7.07
C GLY A 181 -8.46 11.74 -6.84
N ASP A 182 -9.68 11.25 -6.68
CA ASP A 182 -9.98 9.85 -6.39
C ASP A 182 -9.81 8.96 -7.61
N ARG A 183 -9.99 9.51 -8.81
CA ARG A 183 -9.88 8.81 -10.09
C ARG A 183 -8.52 8.14 -10.33
N LEU A 184 -7.50 8.52 -9.56
CA LEU A 184 -6.16 7.91 -9.58
C LEU A 184 -6.09 6.57 -8.83
N TRP A 185 -7.09 6.21 -8.05
CA TRP A 185 -7.12 4.95 -7.31
C TRP A 185 -7.46 3.76 -8.19
N MET A 186 -8.29 3.94 -9.20
CA MET A 186 -8.79 2.82 -10.00
C MET A 186 -8.99 3.22 -11.45
N ARG A 187 -8.53 2.38 -12.38
CA ARG A 187 -8.71 2.64 -13.81
C ARG A 187 -10.17 2.47 -14.23
N LEU A 188 -10.63 3.34 -15.14
CA LEU A 188 -12.00 3.32 -15.64
C LEU A 188 -12.32 2.02 -16.40
N ASP A 189 -11.37 1.46 -17.14
CA ASP A 189 -11.54 0.20 -17.86
C ASP A 189 -11.68 -1.00 -16.92
N THR A 190 -10.99 -1.00 -15.78
CA THR A 190 -11.26 -1.98 -14.71
C THR A 190 -12.71 -1.84 -14.28
N CYS A 191 -13.20 -0.62 -14.06
CA CYS A 191 -14.58 -0.40 -13.63
C CYS A 191 -15.64 -0.81 -14.64
N ARG A 192 -15.41 -0.60 -15.94
CA ARG A 192 -16.34 -1.06 -16.99
C ARG A 192 -16.61 -2.56 -16.95
N LYS A 193 -15.64 -3.36 -16.49
CA LYS A 193 -15.80 -4.82 -16.34
C LYS A 193 -16.75 -5.19 -15.21
N TYR A 194 -16.72 -4.44 -14.09
CA TYR A 194 -17.45 -4.79 -12.86
C TYR A 194 -18.71 -3.94 -12.64
N THR A 195 -18.89 -2.86 -13.41
CA THR A 195 -20.08 -1.99 -13.38
C THR A 195 -20.62 -1.70 -14.80
N PRO A 196 -21.01 -2.72 -15.59
CA PRO A 196 -21.37 -2.52 -17.01
C PRO A 196 -22.57 -1.58 -17.22
N ASN A 197 -23.44 -1.46 -16.22
CA ASN A 197 -24.70 -0.69 -16.30
C ASN A 197 -24.60 0.73 -15.70
N ALA A 198 -23.50 1.12 -15.07
CA ALA A 198 -23.37 2.43 -14.43
C ALA A 198 -23.30 3.60 -15.44
N HIS A 199 -23.01 3.32 -16.72
CA HIS A 199 -22.87 4.34 -17.76
C HIS A 199 -24.13 4.62 -18.58
N ARG A 200 -25.30 4.04 -18.23
CA ARG A 200 -26.58 4.45 -18.85
C ARG A 200 -27.17 5.74 -18.25
N ALA A 201 -26.69 6.19 -17.08
CA ALA A 201 -27.21 7.39 -16.42
C ALA A 201 -26.52 8.71 -16.87
N SER A 202 -25.33 8.66 -17.45
CA SER A 202 -24.60 9.87 -17.85
C SER A 202 -24.95 10.41 -19.24
N ASN A 203 -25.76 9.71 -20.03
CA ASN A 203 -26.19 10.14 -21.38
C ASN A 203 -27.59 10.75 -21.42
N SER A 204 -28.27 10.94 -20.28
CA SER A 204 -29.61 11.54 -20.20
C SER A 204 -29.63 13.02 -19.82
N ILE A 205 -28.49 13.69 -19.64
CA ILE A 205 -28.40 15.14 -19.33
C ILE A 205 -27.87 15.93 -20.54
N SER A 206 -28.22 15.50 -21.75
CA SER A 206 -27.96 16.27 -22.97
C SER A 206 -29.08 16.05 -23.98
N ARG A 207 -30.28 16.50 -23.60
CA ARG A 207 -31.32 16.94 -24.53
C ARG A 207 -32.08 18.11 -23.92
#